data_AF-A0A821P6V8-F1
#
_entry.id   AF-A0A821P6V8-F1
#
_cell.length_a   1.000
_cell.length_b   1.000
_cell.length_c   1.000
_cell.angle_alpha   90.00
_cell.angle_beta   90.00
_cell.angle_gamma   90.00
#
_symmetry.space_group_name_H-M   'P 1'
#
loop_
_entity.id
_entity.type
_entity.pdbx_description
1 polymer ?
#
loop_
_entity_poly.entity_id
_entity_poly.type
_entity_poly.pdbx_seq_one_letter_code
_entity_poly.pdbx_strand_id
1 'polypeptide(L)'
;MILLPQHRHRRYCFIIGFLVGICLITACIHLWLYEDISPIKNDISSTINFPQVRRNIIERRFTSSAVESLIQEIKRKIKNKELAWLFENCFPNTLDTTVDFDVQAAAQNHPDTYVITGDIDAMWLRDSSAQIHPYLPLMKHDKKLRQLIEGVLLRQFICIQRDPYANAHYKDLNRISEWKHMDETEMRDGVHERKWELDSLCYVLRLMHSYWKEVNHDLTFFHDHKEEFKKTIRIILHTMKEQRRYNGSGSYTYQRQGAPPDPRGYHAKPNGLIYSYFRPSDDLQTYPYLIPSQFFAHHALKILFELVKKLNLTNDFSDDISSLISHLHTILFDDNIKNNIETLITFQHKNFGLIYSYEINGVGDRNLMDDANIPSLLSLPYLCPNDISINDSIYQNTRKFVLSKDNPWFFNGGLLEGIGGPHVGYEMVWPLGIIMRGLTTNDDDEIRLCLNMLQKSHADTGFMHESIHMNNPIRFTRSWFAWANSLFGEFIWKLYREKKYLLDEIHTDRL
;
A
#
# COMPACT_ATOMS: atom_id res chain seq x y z
N MET A 1 3.57 -88.89 49.34
CA MET A 1 2.55 -88.27 50.23
C MET A 1 2.35 -86.84 49.76
N ILE A 2 1.20 -86.27 49.46
CA ILE A 2 -0.24 -86.59 49.56
C ILE A 2 -0.93 -85.71 48.49
N LEU A 3 -2.16 -86.11 48.15
CA LEU A 3 -3.06 -85.66 47.08
C LEU A 3 -3.45 -84.17 47.02
N LEU A 4 -3.90 -83.79 45.81
CA LEU A 4 -4.65 -82.62 45.28
C LEU A 4 -5.74 -81.99 46.21
N PRO A 5 -6.22 -80.75 45.91
CA PRO A 5 -7.41 -80.65 45.03
C PRO A 5 -7.33 -79.57 43.92
N GLN A 6 -7.76 -80.00 42.74
CA GLN A 6 -8.27 -79.15 41.66
C GLN A 6 -9.50 -78.37 42.12
N HIS A 7 -9.56 -77.07 41.81
CA HIS A 7 -10.78 -76.32 41.40
C HIS A 7 -10.49 -74.82 41.47
N ARG A 8 -10.11 -74.19 40.34
CA ARG A 8 -10.32 -72.72 40.14
C ARG A 8 -10.02 -72.14 38.74
N HIS A 9 -9.66 -72.94 37.73
CA HIS A 9 -9.35 -72.39 36.41
C HIS A 9 -10.46 -72.44 35.35
N ARG A 10 -11.63 -73.04 35.61
CA ARG A 10 -12.72 -73.13 34.60
C ARG A 10 -13.72 -71.97 34.61
N ARG A 11 -13.72 -71.07 35.61
CA ARG A 11 -14.68 -69.94 35.65
C ARG A 11 -14.17 -68.65 34.98
N TYR A 12 -12.85 -68.46 34.85
CA TYR A 12 -12.29 -67.25 34.24
C TYR A 12 -12.25 -67.30 32.70
N CYS A 13 -12.06 -68.48 32.09
CA CYS A 13 -12.09 -68.62 30.63
C CYS A 13 -13.50 -68.45 30.04
N PHE A 14 -14.56 -68.80 30.77
CA PHE A 14 -15.94 -68.59 30.30
C PHE A 14 -16.37 -67.13 30.38
N ILE A 15 -15.93 -66.37 31.38
CA ILE A 15 -16.28 -64.96 31.53
C ILE A 15 -15.54 -64.08 30.51
N ILE A 16 -14.27 -64.38 30.22
CA ILE A 16 -13.50 -63.67 29.19
C ILE A 16 -13.98 -64.02 27.78
N GLY A 17 -14.34 -65.28 27.52
CA GLY A 17 -14.92 -65.69 26.23
C GLY A 17 -16.30 -65.07 25.96
N PHE A 18 -17.12 -64.87 26.99
CA PHE A 18 -18.45 -64.25 26.85
C PHE A 18 -18.36 -62.72 26.63
N LEU A 19 -17.40 -62.04 27.27
CA LEU A 19 -17.16 -60.60 27.08
C LEU A 19 -16.55 -60.29 25.70
N VAL A 20 -15.65 -61.12 25.18
CA VAL A 20 -15.09 -60.97 23.82
C VAL A 20 -16.15 -61.29 22.74
N GLY A 21 -17.03 -62.26 23.00
CA GLY A 21 -18.16 -62.58 22.11
C GLY A 21 -19.20 -61.47 22.01
N ILE A 22 -19.52 -60.79 23.12
CA ILE A 22 -20.46 -59.66 23.12
C ILE A 22 -19.86 -58.44 22.40
N CYS A 23 -18.57 -58.14 22.58
CA CYS A 23 -17.90 -57.04 21.87
C CYS A 23 -17.83 -57.27 20.35
N LEU A 24 -17.61 -58.51 19.89
CA LEU A 24 -17.60 -58.84 18.46
C LEU A 24 -18.99 -58.80 17.84
N ILE A 25 -20.04 -59.20 18.58
CA ILE A 25 -21.43 -59.10 18.10
C ILE A 25 -21.88 -57.64 18.05
N THR A 26 -21.50 -56.78 19.01
CA THR A 26 -21.78 -55.34 18.92
C THR A 26 -20.99 -54.64 17.82
N ALA A 27 -19.76 -55.08 17.52
CA ALA A 27 -18.98 -54.55 16.40
C ALA A 27 -19.56 -54.99 15.04
N CYS A 28 -20.02 -56.24 14.91
CA CYS A 28 -20.68 -56.73 13.69
C CYS A 28 -22.08 -56.12 13.49
N ILE A 29 -22.85 -55.85 14.55
CA ILE A 29 -24.15 -55.14 14.44
C ILE A 29 -23.93 -53.66 14.08
N HIS A 30 -22.84 -53.03 14.53
CA HIS A 30 -22.48 -51.68 14.06
C HIS A 30 -21.95 -51.65 12.62
N LEU A 31 -21.30 -52.72 12.14
CA LEU A 31 -20.86 -52.86 10.75
C LEU A 31 -22.00 -53.24 9.79
N TRP A 32 -23.09 -53.87 10.28
CA TRP A 32 -24.24 -54.26 9.46
C TRP A 32 -25.38 -53.23 9.44
N LEU A 33 -25.34 -52.22 10.33
CA LEU A 33 -26.26 -51.06 10.31
C LEU A 33 -25.69 -49.84 9.58
N TYR A 34 -24.57 -49.98 8.87
CA TYR A 34 -23.90 -48.90 8.11
C TYR A 34 -23.77 -49.18 6.60
N GLU A 35 -24.56 -50.12 6.07
CA GLU A 35 -24.74 -50.34 4.63
C GLU A 35 -26.23 -50.22 4.29
N ASP A 36 -26.74 -48.99 4.26
CA ASP A 36 -27.82 -48.53 3.36
C ASP A 36 -28.18 -47.06 3.66
N ILE A 37 -27.17 -46.19 3.53
CA ILE A 37 -27.44 -44.78 3.26
C ILE A 37 -26.90 -44.52 1.87
N SER A 38 -27.78 -44.73 0.89
CA SER A 38 -27.68 -44.11 -0.44
C SER A 38 -27.11 -42.70 -0.27
N PRO A 39 -26.14 -42.25 -1.09
CA PRO A 39 -25.69 -40.88 -0.99
C PRO A 39 -26.90 -40.01 -1.28
N ILE A 40 -27.48 -39.44 -0.23
CA ILE A 40 -28.22 -38.19 -0.37
C ILE A 40 -27.16 -37.28 -0.95
N LYS A 41 -27.28 -37.02 -2.26
CA LYS A 41 -26.73 -35.82 -2.86
C LYS A 41 -27.38 -34.68 -2.09
N ASN A 42 -26.83 -34.39 -0.91
CA ASN A 42 -26.96 -33.09 -0.32
C ASN A 42 -26.20 -32.22 -1.30
N ASP A 43 -26.96 -31.69 -2.24
CA ASP A 43 -26.68 -30.46 -2.94
C ASP A 43 -26.58 -29.38 -1.86
N ILE A 44 -25.50 -29.43 -1.06
CA ILE A 44 -25.03 -28.31 -0.28
C ILE A 44 -24.36 -27.39 -1.30
N SER A 45 -25.20 -26.83 -2.18
CA SER A 45 -25.10 -25.41 -2.46
C SER A 45 -25.34 -24.71 -1.13
N SER A 46 -24.35 -24.74 -0.23
CA SER A 46 -24.19 -23.69 0.75
C SER A 46 -23.97 -22.47 -0.13
N THR A 47 -25.05 -21.73 -0.37
CA THR A 47 -24.97 -20.40 -0.92
C THR A 47 -24.01 -19.67 0.01
N ILE A 48 -22.76 -19.48 -0.43
CA ILE A 48 -21.76 -18.75 0.34
C ILE A 48 -22.34 -17.36 0.51
N ASN A 49 -22.85 -17.09 1.72
CA ASN A 49 -23.55 -15.87 2.01
C ASN A 49 -22.53 -14.87 2.56
N PHE A 50 -22.06 -13.98 1.69
CA PHE A 50 -21.12 -12.94 2.10
C PHE A 50 -21.86 -11.85 2.88
N PRO A 51 -21.40 -11.49 4.10
CA PRO A 51 -22.10 -10.51 4.93
C PRO A 51 -22.00 -9.10 4.34
N GLN A 52 -23.02 -8.28 4.58
CA GLN A 52 -22.94 -6.84 4.29
C GLN A 52 -22.04 -6.17 5.33
N VAL A 53 -20.82 -5.79 4.94
CA VAL A 53 -19.83 -5.17 5.83
C VAL A 53 -19.53 -3.70 5.49
N ARG A 54 -20.03 -3.18 4.36
CA ARG A 54 -20.04 -1.74 4.09
C ARG A 54 -20.98 -1.03 5.06
N ARG A 55 -20.64 0.23 5.39
CA ARG A 55 -21.53 1.12 6.14
C ARG A 55 -22.90 1.24 5.47
N ASN A 56 -23.93 1.36 6.29
CA ASN A 56 -25.28 1.63 5.79
C ASN A 56 -25.27 2.94 4.98
N ILE A 57 -26.14 3.04 3.98
CA ILE A 57 -26.12 4.17 3.04
C ILE A 57 -26.21 5.54 3.72
N ILE A 58 -26.91 5.62 4.87
CA ILE A 58 -27.07 6.85 5.65
C ILE A 58 -25.83 7.21 6.50
N GLU A 59 -24.91 6.27 6.72
CA GLU A 59 -23.69 6.42 7.53
C GLU A 59 -22.44 6.65 6.64
N ARG A 60 -22.59 6.53 5.32
CA ARG A 60 -21.52 6.78 4.36
C ARG A 60 -21.21 8.27 4.31
N ARG A 61 -19.94 8.62 4.40
CA ARG A 61 -19.52 10.03 4.41
C ARG A 61 -19.68 10.71 3.06
N PHE A 62 -19.56 9.96 1.97
CA PHE A 62 -19.81 10.44 0.61
C PHE A 62 -20.37 9.31 -0.26
N THR A 63 -21.13 9.67 -1.31
CA THR A 63 -21.62 8.70 -2.29
C THR A 63 -21.43 9.26 -3.69
N SER A 64 -20.83 8.44 -4.56
CA SER A 64 -20.66 8.74 -5.99
C SER A 64 -21.52 7.80 -6.82
N SER A 65 -22.32 8.34 -7.73
CA SER A 65 -23.14 7.52 -8.62
C SER A 65 -22.30 6.72 -9.61
N ALA A 66 -21.17 7.27 -10.04
CA ALA A 66 -20.24 6.57 -10.93
C ALA A 66 -19.56 5.38 -10.23
N VAL A 67 -19.16 5.55 -8.97
CA VAL A 67 -18.58 4.47 -8.15
C VAL A 67 -19.59 3.36 -7.90
N GLU A 68 -20.81 3.69 -7.46
CA GLU A 68 -21.86 2.67 -7.23
C GLU A 68 -22.22 1.93 -8.53
N SER A 69 -22.26 2.64 -9.66
CA SER A 69 -22.51 2.01 -10.98
C SER A 69 -21.41 1.01 -11.35
N LEU A 70 -20.14 1.37 -11.13
CA LEU A 70 -19.01 0.47 -11.37
C LEU A 70 -19.06 -0.77 -10.46
N ILE A 71 -19.39 -0.59 -9.18
CA ILE A 71 -19.54 -1.70 -8.23
C ILE A 71 -20.61 -2.69 -8.71
N GLN A 72 -21.79 -2.20 -9.09
CA GLN A 72 -22.86 -3.06 -9.61
C GLN A 72 -22.46 -3.76 -10.92
N GLU A 73 -21.74 -3.06 -11.80
CA GLU A 73 -21.22 -3.65 -13.02
C GLU A 73 -20.27 -4.83 -12.74
N ILE A 74 -19.26 -4.59 -11.90
CA ILE A 74 -18.24 -5.58 -11.56
C ILE A 74 -18.86 -6.78 -10.84
N LYS A 75 -19.72 -6.55 -9.85
CA LYS A 75 -20.45 -7.62 -9.14
C LYS A 75 -21.26 -8.52 -10.06
N ARG A 76 -21.91 -7.94 -11.07
CA ARG A 76 -22.71 -8.68 -12.04
C ARG A 76 -21.85 -9.50 -13.00
N LYS A 77 -20.68 -8.96 -13.40
CA LYS A 77 -19.89 -9.52 -14.51
C LYS A 77 -18.78 -10.48 -14.07
N ILE A 78 -18.26 -10.38 -12.84
CA ILE A 78 -17.26 -11.31 -12.32
C ILE A 78 -17.92 -12.59 -11.79
N LYS A 79 -17.35 -13.76 -12.13
CA LYS A 79 -17.87 -15.06 -11.65
C LYS A 79 -17.48 -15.36 -10.21
N ASN A 80 -16.24 -15.05 -9.80
CA ASN A 80 -15.78 -15.23 -8.43
C ASN A 80 -16.53 -14.28 -7.48
N LYS A 81 -17.46 -14.84 -6.70
CA LYS A 81 -18.37 -14.07 -5.84
C LYS A 81 -17.67 -13.44 -4.64
N GLU A 82 -16.61 -14.05 -4.16
CA GLU A 82 -15.81 -13.52 -3.06
C GLU A 82 -14.99 -12.31 -3.50
N LEU A 83 -14.32 -12.37 -4.66
CA LEU A 83 -13.63 -11.20 -5.22
C LEU A 83 -14.59 -10.04 -5.50
N ALA A 84 -15.79 -10.35 -6.01
CA ALA A 84 -16.82 -9.34 -6.22
C ALA A 84 -17.28 -8.69 -4.90
N TRP A 85 -17.42 -9.48 -3.83
CA TRP A 85 -17.75 -8.98 -2.49
C TRP A 85 -16.61 -8.15 -1.89
N LEU A 86 -15.37 -8.62 -1.94
CA LEU A 86 -14.19 -7.86 -1.50
C LEU A 86 -14.06 -6.55 -2.26
N PHE A 87 -14.28 -6.55 -3.58
CA PHE A 87 -14.27 -5.34 -4.39
C PHE A 87 -15.34 -4.35 -3.94
N GLU A 88 -16.57 -4.82 -3.73
CA GLU A 88 -17.67 -3.99 -3.22
C GLU A 88 -17.32 -3.33 -1.89
N ASN A 89 -16.67 -4.06 -0.98
CA ASN A 89 -16.29 -3.53 0.32
C ASN A 89 -15.10 -2.55 0.23
N CYS A 90 -14.05 -2.94 -0.48
CA CYS A 90 -12.78 -2.24 -0.48
C CYS A 90 -12.78 -1.00 -1.37
N PHE A 91 -13.29 -1.12 -2.61
CA PHE A 91 -13.19 -0.04 -3.59
C PHE A 91 -13.82 1.28 -3.13
N PRO A 92 -15.02 1.32 -2.51
CA PRO A 92 -15.61 2.56 -2.01
C PRO A 92 -15.22 2.91 -0.56
N ASN A 93 -14.37 2.12 0.12
CA ASN A 93 -14.11 2.28 1.56
C ASN A 93 -13.67 3.70 1.95
N THR A 94 -12.82 4.33 1.14
CA THR A 94 -12.42 5.74 1.31
C THR A 94 -13.63 6.67 1.33
N LEU A 95 -14.51 6.59 0.31
CA LEU A 95 -15.69 7.45 0.21
C LEU A 95 -16.71 7.16 1.32
N ASP A 96 -16.88 5.89 1.68
CA ASP A 96 -17.81 5.48 2.71
C ASP A 96 -17.36 5.95 4.11
N THR A 97 -16.05 6.03 4.37
CA THR A 97 -15.54 6.07 5.74
C THR A 97 -14.56 7.20 6.09
N THR A 98 -13.74 7.67 5.16
CA THR A 98 -12.59 8.55 5.49
C THR A 98 -12.75 9.99 5.03
N VAL A 99 -13.55 10.25 3.99
CA VAL A 99 -13.70 11.60 3.44
C VAL A 99 -14.58 12.47 4.34
N ASP A 100 -14.21 13.74 4.48
CA ASP A 100 -15.00 14.79 5.09
C ASP A 100 -15.03 15.95 4.07
N PHE A 101 -16.08 15.95 3.26
CA PHE A 101 -16.29 16.88 2.15
C PHE A 101 -17.17 18.06 2.59
N ASP A 102 -16.63 19.26 2.52
CA ASP A 102 -17.37 20.48 2.85
C ASP A 102 -18.27 20.92 1.69
N VAL A 103 -19.54 20.55 1.79
CA VAL A 103 -20.58 20.89 0.81
C VAL A 103 -20.81 22.40 0.70
N GLN A 104 -20.62 23.15 1.79
CA GLN A 104 -20.81 24.60 1.78
C GLN A 104 -19.66 25.30 1.05
N ALA A 105 -18.43 24.89 1.33
CA ALA A 105 -17.24 25.39 0.64
C ALA A 105 -17.30 25.05 -0.86
N ALA A 106 -17.74 23.83 -1.21
CA ALA A 106 -17.95 23.42 -2.59
C ALA A 106 -19.03 24.25 -3.32
N ALA A 107 -20.11 24.66 -2.63
CA ALA A 107 -21.13 25.54 -3.19
C ALA A 107 -20.61 26.97 -3.49
N GLN A 108 -19.51 27.36 -2.87
CA GLN A 108 -18.83 28.64 -3.07
C GLN A 108 -17.66 28.56 -4.07
N ASN A 109 -17.56 27.46 -4.85
CA ASN A 109 -16.44 27.17 -5.75
C ASN A 109 -15.06 27.15 -5.05
N HIS A 110 -15.03 26.78 -3.77
CA HIS A 110 -13.80 26.52 -3.03
C HIS A 110 -13.94 25.19 -2.29
N PRO A 111 -14.03 24.05 -3.02
CA PRO A 111 -14.24 22.76 -2.37
C PRO A 111 -13.10 22.45 -1.41
N ASP A 112 -13.43 21.82 -0.29
CA ASP A 112 -12.47 21.35 0.70
C ASP A 112 -12.83 19.92 1.08
N THR A 113 -11.85 19.02 0.98
CA THR A 113 -12.02 17.62 1.34
C THR A 113 -10.86 17.18 2.21
N TYR A 114 -11.18 16.87 3.45
CA TYR A 114 -10.25 16.24 4.38
C TYR A 114 -10.39 14.71 4.30
N VAL A 115 -9.27 13.98 4.24
CA VAL A 115 -9.29 12.51 4.08
C VAL A 115 -8.39 11.87 5.13
N ILE A 116 -8.99 11.19 6.11
CA ILE A 116 -8.23 10.45 7.13
C ILE A 116 -7.67 9.13 6.56
N THR A 117 -6.71 8.50 7.24
CA THR A 117 -6.14 7.21 6.77
C THR A 117 -7.06 6.02 7.01
N GLY A 118 -7.96 6.15 7.99
CA GLY A 118 -8.84 5.11 8.48
C GLY A 118 -8.93 5.19 9.99
N ASP A 119 -8.38 4.20 10.68
CA ASP A 119 -8.29 4.16 12.15
C ASP A 119 -7.47 5.29 12.79
N ILE A 120 -6.70 6.08 12.03
CA ILE A 120 -5.97 7.26 12.50
C ILE A 120 -6.66 8.53 11.97
N ASP A 121 -7.11 9.40 12.88
CA ASP A 121 -7.78 10.68 12.58
C ASP A 121 -6.78 11.79 12.19
N ALA A 122 -6.02 11.53 11.12
CA ALA A 122 -5.15 12.50 10.47
C ALA A 122 -5.03 12.22 8.97
N MET A 123 -4.72 13.27 8.19
CA MET A 123 -4.58 13.21 6.74
C MET A 123 -3.10 13.18 6.37
N TRP A 124 -2.62 12.03 5.91
CA TRP A 124 -1.32 11.91 5.28
C TRP A 124 -1.40 12.37 3.83
N LEU A 125 -0.41 13.14 3.37
CA LEU A 125 -0.33 13.56 1.96
C LEU A 125 -0.25 12.35 1.01
N ARG A 126 0.50 11.31 1.41
CA ARG A 126 0.58 10.02 0.73
C ARG A 126 -0.78 9.32 0.68
N ASP A 127 -1.33 8.98 1.84
CA ASP A 127 -2.55 8.18 1.94
C ASP A 127 -3.73 8.85 1.26
N SER A 128 -3.93 10.16 1.45
CA SER A 128 -5.06 10.85 0.83
C SER A 128 -4.95 10.87 -0.69
N SER A 129 -3.73 11.00 -1.24
CA SER A 129 -3.52 10.89 -2.69
C SER A 129 -3.76 9.48 -3.20
N ALA A 130 -3.23 8.47 -2.51
CA ALA A 130 -3.35 7.08 -2.93
C ALA A 130 -4.78 6.52 -2.77
N GLN A 131 -5.50 6.92 -1.72
CA GLN A 131 -6.90 6.58 -1.49
C GLN A 131 -7.82 7.07 -2.61
N ILE A 132 -7.54 8.26 -3.14
CA ILE A 132 -8.40 8.96 -4.11
C ILE A 132 -8.05 8.63 -5.56
N HIS A 133 -6.79 8.29 -5.84
CA HIS A 133 -6.27 8.04 -7.19
C HIS A 133 -7.17 7.11 -8.05
N PRO A 134 -7.67 5.97 -7.53
CA PRO A 134 -8.51 5.06 -8.32
C PRO A 134 -9.85 5.64 -8.76
N TYR A 135 -10.32 6.75 -8.17
CA TYR A 135 -11.59 7.37 -8.54
C TYR A 135 -11.46 8.40 -9.66
N LEU A 136 -10.24 8.84 -10.01
CA LEU A 136 -10.01 9.88 -11.00
C LEU A 136 -10.69 9.60 -12.36
N PRO A 137 -10.64 8.38 -12.93
CA PRO A 137 -11.28 8.15 -14.23
C PRO A 137 -12.81 8.22 -14.18
N LEU A 138 -13.41 8.07 -12.99
CA LEU A 138 -14.87 8.07 -12.79
C LEU A 138 -15.47 9.48 -12.68
N MET A 139 -14.65 10.48 -12.32
CA MET A 139 -15.14 11.85 -12.11
C MET A 139 -15.67 12.51 -13.40
N LYS A 140 -15.28 12.01 -14.57
CA LYS A 140 -15.80 12.44 -15.89
C LYS A 140 -17.32 12.33 -15.99
N HIS A 141 -17.91 11.42 -15.21
CA HIS A 141 -19.35 11.13 -15.20
C HIS A 141 -20.03 11.53 -13.89
N ASP A 142 -19.28 12.17 -12.97
CA ASP A 142 -19.77 12.52 -11.65
C ASP A 142 -19.15 13.85 -11.16
N LYS A 143 -19.91 14.93 -11.35
CA LYS A 143 -19.48 16.29 -10.95
C LYS A 143 -19.20 16.38 -9.44
N LYS A 144 -19.96 15.68 -8.59
CA LYS A 144 -19.74 15.72 -7.14
C LYS A 144 -18.42 15.06 -6.79
N LEU A 145 -18.13 13.92 -7.43
CA LEU A 145 -16.84 13.24 -7.26
C LEU A 145 -15.69 14.14 -7.75
N ARG A 146 -15.84 14.84 -8.88
CA ARG A 146 -14.85 15.82 -9.33
C ARG A 146 -14.59 16.91 -8.28
N GLN A 147 -15.64 17.50 -7.73
CA GLN A 147 -15.52 18.53 -6.67
C GLN A 147 -14.87 17.99 -5.40
N LEU A 148 -15.17 16.75 -5.01
CA LEU A 148 -14.49 16.10 -3.88
C LEU A 148 -12.98 16.01 -4.13
N ILE A 149 -12.55 15.59 -5.32
CA ILE A 149 -11.13 15.44 -5.67
C ILE A 149 -10.43 16.81 -5.75
N GLU A 150 -11.09 17.82 -6.33
CA GLU A 150 -10.61 19.20 -6.33
C GLU A 150 -10.40 19.71 -4.88
N GLY A 151 -11.32 19.38 -3.98
CA GLY A 151 -11.20 19.71 -2.55
C GLY A 151 -10.04 19.00 -1.84
N VAL A 152 -9.69 17.78 -2.26
CA VAL A 152 -8.49 17.08 -1.74
C VAL A 152 -7.23 17.83 -2.16
N LEU A 153 -7.13 18.24 -3.43
CA LEU A 153 -5.99 19.00 -3.94
C LEU A 153 -5.80 20.32 -3.19
N LEU A 154 -6.89 21.08 -3.00
CA LEU A 154 -6.84 22.35 -2.27
C LEU A 154 -6.46 22.15 -0.80
N ARG A 155 -7.01 21.11 -0.15
CA ARG A 155 -6.60 20.75 1.22
C ARG A 155 -5.11 20.39 1.28
N GLN A 156 -4.59 19.61 0.33
CA GLN A 156 -3.16 19.29 0.27
C GLN A 156 -2.28 20.53 0.03
N PHE A 157 -2.74 21.52 -0.73
CA PHE A 157 -2.04 22.81 -0.87
C PHE A 157 -1.96 23.54 0.47
N ILE A 158 -3.05 23.57 1.25
CA ILE A 158 -3.07 24.15 2.60
C ILE A 158 -2.07 23.43 3.51
N CYS A 159 -2.04 22.09 3.48
CA CYS A 159 -1.13 21.26 4.25
C CYS A 159 0.35 21.58 3.94
N ILE A 160 0.74 21.56 2.66
CA ILE A 160 2.11 21.86 2.23
C ILE A 160 2.50 23.30 2.57
N GLN A 161 1.59 24.25 2.38
CA GLN A 161 1.84 25.66 2.73
C GLN A 161 1.95 25.89 4.24
N ARG A 162 1.35 25.02 5.05
CA ARG A 162 1.50 25.03 6.51
C ARG A 162 2.87 24.51 6.91
N ASP A 163 3.24 23.33 6.41
CA ASP A 163 4.56 22.74 6.66
C ASP A 163 4.91 21.70 5.57
N PRO A 164 5.90 21.96 4.71
CA PRO A 164 6.28 21.02 3.65
C PRO A 164 7.09 19.84 4.14
N TYR A 165 7.55 19.85 5.40
CA TYR A 165 8.27 18.75 6.02
C TYR A 165 7.36 17.79 6.78
N ALA A 166 6.07 18.10 6.90
CA ALA A 166 5.11 17.25 7.57
C ALA A 166 4.52 16.20 6.62
N ASN A 167 4.44 14.96 7.10
CA ASN A 167 3.73 13.87 6.44
C ASN A 167 2.21 13.95 6.70
N ALA A 168 1.79 14.39 7.89
CA ALA A 168 0.41 14.28 8.37
C ALA A 168 -0.18 15.56 8.96
N HIS A 169 -1.47 15.82 8.70
CA HIS A 169 -2.16 17.05 9.09
C HIS A 169 -3.56 16.81 9.69
N TYR A 170 -3.97 17.70 10.59
CA TYR A 170 -5.36 17.76 11.08
C TYR A 170 -6.25 18.59 10.16
N LYS A 171 -7.57 18.36 10.24
CA LYS A 171 -8.55 19.24 9.59
C LYS A 171 -8.53 20.65 10.19
N ASP A 172 -8.51 20.72 11.53
CA ASP A 172 -8.37 21.96 12.28
C ASP A 172 -6.91 22.43 12.27
N LEU A 173 -6.68 23.57 11.62
CA LEU A 173 -5.36 24.17 11.44
C LEU A 173 -4.77 24.79 12.71
N ASN A 174 -5.54 24.82 13.81
CA ASN A 174 -5.09 25.29 15.12
C ASN A 174 -4.94 24.14 16.14
N ARG A 175 -5.26 22.90 15.75
CA ARG A 175 -5.13 21.75 16.64
C ARG A 175 -3.66 21.51 16.98
N ILE A 176 -3.38 21.36 18.27
CA ILE A 176 -2.05 21.01 18.76
C ILE A 176 -1.89 19.50 18.70
N SER A 177 -0.77 19.03 18.14
CA SER A 177 -0.46 17.61 18.08
C SER A 177 -0.16 17.02 19.44
N GLU A 178 -0.63 15.79 19.67
CA GLU A 178 -0.22 14.96 20.80
C GLU A 178 1.28 14.63 20.77
N TRP A 179 1.88 14.62 19.57
CA TRP A 179 3.32 14.39 19.39
C TRP A 179 4.19 15.58 19.80
N LYS A 180 3.62 16.78 20.03
CA LYS A 180 4.37 18.01 20.34
C LYS A 180 5.26 17.91 21.58
N HIS A 181 4.93 17.01 22.51
CA HIS A 181 5.71 16.81 23.73
C HIS A 181 6.82 15.75 23.59
N MET A 182 6.73 14.88 22.57
CA MET A 182 7.63 13.74 22.36
C MET A 182 8.59 13.96 21.18
N ASP A 183 8.17 14.78 20.21
CA ASP A 183 8.92 15.08 18.99
C ASP A 183 9.68 16.40 19.15
N GLU A 184 11.00 16.30 19.21
CA GLU A 184 11.94 17.41 19.18
C GLU A 184 12.12 17.90 17.74
N THR A 185 11.17 18.71 17.29
CA THR A 185 11.16 19.35 15.97
C THR A 185 10.34 20.65 16.03
N GLU A 186 10.35 21.46 14.96
CA GLU A 186 9.51 22.66 14.85
C GLU A 186 8.03 22.27 14.58
N MET A 187 7.36 21.69 15.59
CA MET A 187 5.97 21.25 15.46
C MET A 187 5.01 22.45 15.40
N ARG A 188 4.33 22.60 14.27
CA ARG A 188 3.35 23.68 14.03
C ARG A 188 1.93 23.22 14.34
N ASP A 189 1.09 24.15 14.79
CA ASP A 189 -0.34 23.85 14.99
C ASP A 189 -0.99 23.49 13.62
N GLY A 190 -1.92 22.54 13.66
CA GLY A 190 -2.54 21.92 12.47
C GLY A 190 -1.74 20.78 11.84
N VAL A 191 -0.48 20.59 12.22
CA VAL A 191 0.31 19.40 11.87
C VAL A 191 -0.03 18.28 12.84
N HIS A 192 -0.32 17.08 12.33
CA HIS A 192 -0.45 15.89 13.16
C HIS A 192 0.93 15.33 13.45
N GLU A 193 1.67 14.90 12.42
CA GLU A 193 3.03 14.38 12.56
C GLU A 193 3.95 15.09 11.56
N ARG A 194 5.22 15.28 11.95
CA ARG A 194 6.19 16.07 11.20
C ARG A 194 7.40 15.25 10.76
N LYS A 195 7.16 14.06 10.22
CA LYS A 195 8.22 13.21 9.65
C LYS A 195 8.47 13.59 8.20
N TRP A 196 9.70 13.98 7.89
CA TRP A 196 10.09 14.37 6.54
C TRP A 196 10.25 13.13 5.64
N GLU A 197 9.32 13.04 4.69
CA GLU A 197 9.18 11.98 3.71
C GLU A 197 9.09 12.59 2.32
N LEU A 198 10.09 12.32 1.48
CA LEU A 198 10.13 12.88 0.12
C LEU A 198 8.89 12.51 -0.71
N ASP A 199 8.33 11.32 -0.51
CA ASP A 199 7.15 10.86 -1.24
C ASP A 199 5.89 11.66 -0.92
N SER A 200 5.78 12.26 0.28
CA SER A 200 4.64 13.09 0.66
C SER A 200 4.38 14.20 -0.36
N LEU A 201 5.44 14.88 -0.82
CA LEU A 201 5.32 15.91 -1.86
C LEU A 201 5.08 15.30 -3.24
N CYS A 202 5.68 14.14 -3.54
CA CYS A 202 5.55 13.47 -4.83
C CYS A 202 4.12 12.97 -5.08
N TYR A 203 3.44 12.47 -4.03
CA TYR A 203 2.05 12.02 -4.10
C TYR A 203 1.08 13.14 -4.45
N VAL A 204 1.30 14.36 -3.95
CA VAL A 204 0.48 15.54 -4.32
C VAL A 204 0.69 15.90 -5.78
N LEU A 205 1.95 15.93 -6.25
CA LEU A 205 2.26 16.18 -7.66
C LEU A 205 1.65 15.13 -8.59
N ARG A 206 1.70 13.85 -8.21
CA ARG A 206 1.07 12.74 -8.94
C ARG A 206 -0.44 12.90 -9.03
N LEU A 207 -1.12 13.17 -7.91
CA LEU A 207 -2.58 13.33 -7.88
C LEU A 207 -3.00 14.51 -8.76
N MET A 208 -2.31 15.64 -8.62
CA MET A 208 -2.57 16.86 -9.36
C MET A 208 -2.43 16.69 -10.88
N HIS A 209 -1.34 16.07 -11.33
CA HIS A 209 -1.16 15.77 -12.76
C HIS A 209 -2.19 14.74 -13.25
N SER A 210 -2.45 13.68 -12.49
CA SER A 210 -3.44 12.66 -12.88
C SER A 210 -4.84 13.26 -13.00
N TYR A 211 -5.25 14.13 -12.06
CA TYR A 211 -6.49 14.91 -12.17
C TYR A 211 -6.55 15.70 -13.47
N TRP A 212 -5.50 16.47 -13.77
CA TRP A 212 -5.42 17.27 -15.00
C TRP A 212 -5.59 16.42 -16.27
N LYS A 213 -4.95 15.25 -16.34
CA LYS A 213 -5.09 14.35 -17.48
C LYS A 213 -6.52 13.79 -17.60
N GLU A 214 -7.14 13.44 -16.47
CA GLU A 214 -8.49 12.86 -16.45
C GLU A 214 -9.59 13.88 -16.71
N VAL A 215 -9.39 15.17 -16.45
CA VAL A 215 -10.32 16.24 -16.92
C VAL A 215 -10.06 16.64 -18.38
N ASN A 216 -9.46 15.77 -19.19
CA ASN A 216 -9.10 16.02 -20.59
C ASN A 216 -8.25 17.29 -20.78
N HIS A 217 -7.28 17.47 -19.88
CA HIS A 217 -6.33 18.58 -19.90
C HIS A 217 -6.96 19.97 -19.65
N ASP A 218 -8.20 20.04 -19.17
CA ASP A 218 -8.85 21.28 -18.72
C ASP A 218 -8.03 21.96 -17.62
N LEU A 219 -7.72 23.24 -17.82
CA LEU A 219 -6.88 24.04 -16.93
C LEU A 219 -7.70 24.94 -15.98
N THR A 220 -9.03 24.93 -16.08
CA THR A 220 -9.93 25.80 -15.29
C THR A 220 -9.58 25.78 -13.80
N PHE A 221 -9.49 24.60 -13.18
CA PHE A 221 -9.13 24.46 -11.76
C PHE A 221 -7.81 25.15 -11.39
N PHE A 222 -6.78 25.00 -12.22
CA PHE A 222 -5.47 25.60 -11.98
C PHE A 222 -5.44 27.10 -12.23
N HIS A 223 -6.29 27.62 -13.13
CA HIS A 223 -6.45 29.05 -13.32
C HIS A 223 -7.22 29.69 -12.17
N ASP A 224 -8.27 29.04 -11.69
CA ASP A 224 -9.09 29.52 -10.59
C ASP A 224 -8.32 29.55 -9.26
N HIS A 225 -7.39 28.61 -9.05
CA HIS A 225 -6.55 28.50 -7.84
C HIS A 225 -5.06 28.75 -8.12
N LYS A 226 -4.77 29.66 -9.05
CA LYS A 226 -3.42 29.87 -9.58
C LYS A 226 -2.40 30.28 -8.53
N GLU A 227 -2.77 31.15 -7.60
CA GLU A 227 -1.83 31.67 -6.60
C GLU A 227 -1.52 30.63 -5.52
N GLU A 228 -2.52 29.87 -5.08
CA GLU A 228 -2.35 28.72 -4.18
C GLU A 228 -1.48 27.65 -4.82
N PHE A 229 -1.72 27.33 -6.10
CA PHE A 229 -0.89 26.42 -6.88
C PHE A 229 0.56 26.94 -6.93
N LYS A 230 0.78 28.19 -7.38
CA LYS A 230 2.12 28.77 -7.52
C LYS A 230 2.88 28.77 -6.20
N LYS A 231 2.22 29.17 -5.11
CA LYS A 231 2.82 29.18 -3.77
C LYS A 231 3.23 27.77 -3.33
N THR A 232 2.35 26.78 -3.54
CA THR A 232 2.63 25.38 -3.20
C THR A 232 3.83 24.84 -3.98
N ILE A 233 3.89 25.08 -5.30
CA ILE A 233 5.02 24.63 -6.13
C ILE A 233 6.34 25.30 -5.71
N ARG A 234 6.35 26.61 -5.39
CA ARG A 234 7.55 27.28 -4.85
C ARG A 234 8.06 26.58 -3.59
N ILE A 235 7.16 26.24 -2.68
CA ILE A 235 7.50 25.59 -1.41
C ILE A 235 8.06 24.18 -1.65
N ILE A 236 7.44 23.38 -2.52
CA ILE A 236 7.92 22.03 -2.87
C ILE A 236 9.34 22.10 -3.44
N LEU A 237 9.56 22.95 -4.45
CA LEU A 237 10.86 23.07 -5.12
C LEU A 237 11.94 23.59 -4.16
N HIS A 238 11.60 24.55 -3.30
CA HIS A 238 12.50 25.05 -2.27
C HIS A 238 12.91 23.92 -1.29
N THR A 239 11.94 23.16 -0.79
CA THR A 239 12.16 22.05 0.15
C THR A 239 13.04 20.96 -0.47
N MET A 240 12.74 20.53 -1.70
CA MET A 240 13.56 19.54 -2.41
C MET A 240 14.99 20.02 -2.66
N LYS A 241 15.18 21.30 -3.01
CA LYS A 241 16.52 21.89 -3.20
C LYS A 241 17.29 21.98 -1.89
N GLU A 242 16.66 22.41 -0.81
CA GLU A 242 17.26 22.50 0.51
C GLU A 242 17.77 21.13 0.97
N GLN A 243 16.96 20.09 0.77
CA GLN A 243 17.31 18.73 1.17
C GLN A 243 18.34 18.03 0.26
N ARG A 244 18.84 18.69 -0.79
CA ARG A 244 20.08 18.25 -1.44
C ARG A 244 21.31 18.49 -0.58
N ARG A 245 21.20 19.35 0.45
CA ARG A 245 22.21 19.55 1.52
C ARG A 245 23.59 20.01 1.07
N TYR A 246 23.71 20.59 -0.13
CA TYR A 246 24.99 21.15 -0.60
C TYR A 246 25.51 22.30 0.26
N ASN A 247 24.62 23.01 0.96
CA ASN A 247 24.96 24.16 1.79
C ASN A 247 24.88 23.85 3.30
N GLY A 248 24.94 22.56 3.68
CA GLY A 248 24.84 22.11 5.08
C GLY A 248 23.63 21.20 5.34
N SER A 249 23.28 21.00 6.61
CA SER A 249 22.25 20.05 7.05
C SER A 249 20.81 20.41 6.66
N GLY A 250 20.56 21.63 6.16
CA GLY A 250 19.20 22.16 5.97
C GLY A 250 18.53 22.55 7.29
N SER A 251 17.30 23.09 7.19
CA SER A 251 16.49 23.59 8.31
C SER A 251 15.71 22.50 9.06
N TYR A 252 15.45 21.36 8.42
CA TYR A 252 14.72 20.27 9.05
C TYR A 252 15.59 19.47 10.03
N THR A 253 15.07 19.29 11.23
CA THR A 253 15.61 18.39 12.26
C THR A 253 14.46 17.66 12.93
N TYR A 254 14.73 16.45 13.41
CA TYR A 254 13.76 15.63 14.11
C TYR A 254 14.46 14.67 15.05
N GLN A 255 13.94 14.54 16.26
CA GLN A 255 14.24 13.46 17.18
C GLN A 255 12.97 13.11 17.95
N ARG A 256 12.71 11.83 18.20
CA ARG A 256 11.64 11.40 19.11
C ARG A 256 12.27 10.86 20.39
N GLN A 257 11.73 11.25 21.54
CA GLN A 257 12.21 10.76 22.83
C GLN A 257 12.12 9.23 22.90
N GLY A 258 13.22 8.58 23.27
CA GLY A 258 13.31 7.11 23.34
C GLY A 258 13.50 6.39 22.00
N ALA A 259 13.54 7.10 20.87
CA ALA A 259 13.89 6.54 19.56
C ALA A 259 15.42 6.53 19.34
N PRO A 260 15.93 5.68 18.43
CA PRO A 260 17.32 5.75 17.98
C PRO A 260 17.71 7.17 17.55
N PRO A 261 18.99 7.55 17.70
CA PRO A 261 19.46 8.86 17.29
C PRO A 261 19.30 9.04 15.78
N ASP A 262 19.00 10.28 15.40
CA ASP A 262 18.88 10.76 14.03
C ASP A 262 19.96 10.22 13.06
N PRO A 263 19.60 9.83 11.82
CA PRO A 263 20.54 9.36 10.81
C PRO A 263 21.62 10.37 10.41
N ARG A 264 21.56 11.63 10.87
CA ARG A 264 22.73 12.54 10.94
C ARG A 264 23.96 11.89 11.58
N GLY A 265 23.79 10.88 12.43
CA GLY A 265 24.88 10.08 13.00
C GLY A 265 25.57 9.15 11.99
N TYR A 266 24.94 8.84 10.85
CA TYR A 266 25.56 8.10 9.75
C TYR A 266 26.28 9.07 8.82
N HIS A 267 27.53 8.76 8.48
CA HIS A 267 28.31 9.54 7.51
C HIS A 267 27.60 9.55 6.15
N ALA A 268 26.93 10.64 5.80
CA ALA A 268 26.31 10.84 4.49
C ALA A 268 26.91 12.05 3.79
N LYS A 269 27.08 11.98 2.46
CA LYS A 269 27.59 13.09 1.64
C LYS A 269 26.57 13.53 0.58
N PRO A 270 26.35 14.84 0.44
CA PRO A 270 25.59 15.40 -0.68
C PRO A 270 26.12 14.92 -2.03
N ASN A 271 25.33 14.12 -2.73
CA ASN A 271 25.66 13.61 -4.06
C ASN A 271 24.68 14.07 -5.14
N GLY A 272 23.69 14.90 -4.78
CA GLY A 272 22.66 15.44 -5.66
C GLY A 272 21.31 14.76 -5.58
N LEU A 273 21.21 13.62 -4.89
CA LEU A 273 19.94 13.07 -4.42
C LEU A 273 19.34 13.95 -3.32
N ILE A 274 18.04 13.79 -3.08
CA ILE A 274 17.28 14.55 -2.11
C ILE A 274 17.23 13.75 -0.81
N TYR A 275 17.78 14.31 0.27
CA TYR A 275 17.80 13.69 1.60
C TYR A 275 16.37 13.53 2.11
N SER A 276 16.05 12.38 2.70
CA SER A 276 14.79 12.11 3.41
C SER A 276 15.09 11.41 4.73
N TYR A 277 14.24 11.62 5.74
CA TYR A 277 14.48 11.07 7.08
C TYR A 277 13.72 9.78 7.29
N PHE A 278 12.48 9.76 6.79
CA PHE A 278 11.56 8.66 6.99
C PHE A 278 11.21 8.02 5.65
N ARG A 279 10.85 6.75 5.72
CA ARG A 279 10.30 5.96 4.61
C ARG A 279 8.80 6.23 4.49
N PRO A 280 8.15 5.77 3.42
CA PRO A 280 6.68 5.77 3.32
C PRO A 280 5.98 4.91 4.38
N SER A 281 6.73 4.10 5.15
CA SER A 281 6.25 3.38 6.34
C SER A 281 6.25 4.23 7.61
N ASP A 282 6.60 5.51 7.52
CA ASP A 282 6.87 6.43 8.64
C ASP A 282 8.02 5.97 9.56
N ASP A 283 8.81 4.98 9.15
CA ASP A 283 10.01 4.50 9.85
C ASP A 283 11.25 5.34 9.49
N LEU A 284 12.16 5.50 10.44
CA LEU A 284 13.44 6.16 10.23
C LEU A 284 14.29 5.37 9.22
N GLN A 285 14.89 6.07 8.26
CA GLN A 285 15.79 5.47 7.29
C GLN A 285 17.11 5.04 7.93
N THR A 286 17.71 3.96 7.40
CA THR A 286 19.08 3.57 7.77
C THR A 286 20.08 4.51 7.12
N TYR A 287 19.89 4.77 5.82
CA TYR A 287 20.63 5.79 5.09
C TYR A 287 19.68 6.75 4.38
N PRO A 288 20.04 8.03 4.26
CA PRO A 288 19.06 9.09 3.99
C PRO A 288 18.63 9.26 2.53
N TYR A 289 19.26 8.52 1.60
CA TYR A 289 18.87 8.53 0.20
C TYR A 289 18.09 7.27 -0.13
N LEU A 290 16.79 7.29 0.19
CA LEU A 290 15.83 6.26 -0.18
C LEU A 290 15.59 6.25 -1.70
N ILE A 291 16.15 5.25 -2.38
CA ILE A 291 16.18 5.15 -3.85
C ILE A 291 14.79 5.10 -4.50
N PRO A 292 13.80 4.34 -4.01
CA PRO A 292 12.44 4.39 -4.54
C PRO A 292 11.85 5.80 -4.58
N SER A 293 12.06 6.58 -3.51
CA SER A 293 11.58 7.96 -3.42
C SER A 293 12.33 8.90 -4.37
N GLN A 294 13.60 8.64 -4.68
CA GLN A 294 14.34 9.42 -5.69
C GLN A 294 13.77 9.22 -7.10
N PHE A 295 13.47 7.97 -7.48
CA PHE A 295 12.80 7.69 -8.74
C PHE A 295 11.42 8.33 -8.82
N PHE A 296 10.65 8.27 -7.73
CA PHE A 296 9.33 8.91 -7.68
C PHE A 296 9.44 10.44 -7.79
N ALA A 297 10.40 11.07 -7.11
CA ALA A 297 10.65 12.50 -7.21
C ALA A 297 11.04 12.92 -8.64
N HIS A 298 11.95 12.17 -9.29
CA HIS A 298 12.30 12.42 -10.69
C HIS A 298 11.07 12.38 -11.61
N HIS A 299 10.24 11.35 -11.47
CA HIS A 299 9.00 11.24 -12.23
C HIS A 299 8.02 12.39 -11.93
N ALA A 300 7.78 12.66 -10.65
CA ALA A 300 6.87 13.70 -10.17
C ALA A 300 7.27 15.10 -10.68
N LEU A 301 8.56 15.40 -10.74
CA LEU A 301 9.08 16.65 -11.30
C LEU A 301 8.88 16.73 -12.82
N LYS A 302 9.05 15.62 -13.56
CA LYS A 302 8.80 15.59 -15.01
C LYS A 302 7.33 15.86 -15.35
N ILE A 303 6.40 15.25 -14.61
CA ILE A 303 4.96 15.47 -14.82
C ILE A 303 4.53 16.88 -14.36
N LEU A 304 5.15 17.43 -13.31
CA LEU A 304 4.99 18.84 -12.93
C LEU A 304 5.48 19.76 -14.06
N PHE A 305 6.64 19.47 -14.67
CA PHE A 305 7.18 20.24 -15.78
C PHE A 305 6.22 20.31 -16.98
N GLU A 306 5.57 19.18 -17.31
CA GLU A 306 4.53 19.13 -18.35
C GLU A 306 3.37 20.09 -18.02
N LEU A 307 2.87 20.05 -16.78
CA LEU A 307 1.75 20.86 -16.34
C LEU A 307 2.08 22.36 -16.31
N VAL A 308 3.23 22.77 -15.76
CA VAL A 308 3.63 24.20 -15.72
C VAL A 308 3.85 24.76 -17.12
N LYS A 309 4.32 23.94 -18.07
CA LYS A 309 4.43 24.34 -19.48
C LYS A 309 3.05 24.63 -20.07
N LYS A 310 2.05 23.82 -19.76
CA LYS A 310 0.67 24.01 -20.25
C LYS A 310 -0.02 25.21 -19.62
N LEU A 311 0.32 25.55 -18.38
CA LEU A 311 -0.15 26.74 -17.68
C LEU A 311 0.60 28.03 -18.08
N ASN A 312 1.58 27.95 -18.98
CA ASN A 312 2.49 29.07 -19.32
C ASN A 312 3.20 29.66 -18.09
N LEU A 313 3.60 28.80 -17.15
CA LEU A 313 4.34 29.17 -15.92
C LEU A 313 5.81 28.77 -15.98
N THR A 314 6.37 28.58 -17.18
CA THR A 314 7.77 28.22 -17.37
C THR A 314 8.71 29.27 -16.80
N ASN A 315 8.40 30.57 -16.96
CA ASN A 315 9.23 31.66 -16.42
C ASN A 315 9.26 31.65 -14.88
N ASP A 316 8.26 31.07 -14.22
CA ASP A 316 8.22 30.99 -12.76
C ASP A 316 9.02 29.81 -12.21
N PHE A 317 9.09 28.67 -12.94
CA PHE A 317 9.50 27.39 -12.35
C PHE A 317 10.46 26.55 -13.19
N SER A 318 10.64 26.85 -14.48
CA SER A 318 11.32 25.95 -15.42
C SER A 318 12.76 25.65 -15.00
N ASP A 319 13.51 26.65 -14.57
CA ASP A 319 14.92 26.49 -14.19
C ASP A 319 15.06 25.61 -12.95
N ASP A 320 14.20 25.84 -11.97
CA ASP A 320 14.16 25.09 -10.71
C ASP A 320 13.82 23.61 -10.93
N ILE A 321 12.77 23.36 -11.71
CA ILE A 321 12.32 22.00 -12.04
C ILE A 321 13.38 21.30 -12.89
N SER A 322 13.88 21.97 -13.95
CA SER A 322 14.87 21.37 -14.86
C SER A 322 16.17 21.05 -14.12
N SER A 323 16.62 21.92 -13.22
CA SER A 323 17.80 21.67 -12.40
C SER A 323 17.64 20.42 -11.53
N LEU A 324 16.51 20.27 -10.84
CA LEU A 324 16.25 19.07 -10.03
C LEU A 324 16.15 17.80 -10.89
N ILE A 325 15.41 17.87 -12.01
CA ILE A 325 15.28 16.74 -12.95
C ILE A 325 16.66 16.34 -13.46
N SER A 326 17.47 17.27 -13.97
CA SER A 326 18.78 16.95 -14.54
C SER A 326 19.70 16.27 -13.53
N HIS A 327 19.76 16.76 -12.30
CA HIS A 327 20.61 16.16 -11.27
C HIS A 327 20.15 14.75 -10.88
N LEU A 328 18.85 14.56 -10.62
CA LEU A 328 18.31 13.24 -10.34
C LEU A 328 18.52 12.31 -11.54
N HIS A 329 18.28 12.81 -12.76
CA HIS A 329 18.43 12.02 -13.98
C HIS A 329 19.85 11.51 -14.16
N THR A 330 20.83 12.39 -13.98
CA THR A 330 22.25 12.05 -14.04
C THR A 330 22.59 10.93 -13.05
N ILE A 331 22.16 11.02 -11.80
CA ILE A 331 22.51 10.01 -10.78
C ILE A 331 21.73 8.70 -10.99
N LEU A 332 20.46 8.78 -11.36
CA LEU A 332 19.56 7.64 -11.46
C LEU A 332 19.70 6.88 -12.78
N PHE A 333 20.19 7.51 -13.84
CA PHE A 333 20.18 6.95 -15.20
C PHE A 333 21.54 6.90 -15.91
N ASP A 334 22.51 7.78 -15.61
CA ASP A 334 23.81 7.80 -16.33
C ASP A 334 24.70 6.61 -15.95
N ASP A 335 24.98 5.73 -16.91
CA ASP A 335 25.79 4.53 -16.72
C ASP A 335 27.25 4.82 -16.32
N ASN A 336 27.80 6.00 -16.65
CA ASN A 336 29.16 6.35 -16.25
C ASN A 336 29.25 6.73 -14.76
N ILE A 337 28.15 7.26 -14.20
CA ILE A 337 28.06 7.70 -12.80
C ILE A 337 27.49 6.60 -11.92
N LYS A 338 26.50 5.86 -12.44
CA LYS A 338 26.03 4.62 -11.85
C LYS A 338 27.13 3.61 -11.62
N ASN A 339 28.26 3.65 -12.33
CA ASN A 339 29.37 2.70 -12.17
C ASN A 339 30.57 3.27 -11.39
N ASN A 340 30.52 4.54 -10.95
CA ASN A 340 31.59 5.15 -10.19
C ASN A 340 31.37 4.95 -8.67
N ILE A 341 32.46 4.66 -7.95
CA ILE A 341 32.51 4.09 -6.59
C ILE A 341 31.83 4.96 -5.51
N GLU A 342 31.59 6.24 -5.78
CA GLU A 342 31.06 7.20 -4.81
C GLU A 342 29.52 7.35 -4.85
N THR A 343 28.83 6.89 -5.92
CA THR A 343 27.41 7.21 -6.20
C THR A 343 26.50 6.04 -6.59
N LEU A 344 26.98 4.81 -6.47
CA LEU A 344 26.31 3.61 -6.96
C LEU A 344 24.96 3.33 -6.28
N ILE A 345 23.87 3.89 -6.84
CA ILE A 345 22.49 3.51 -6.51
C ILE A 345 22.20 2.04 -6.84
N THR A 346 23.02 1.43 -7.71
CA THR A 346 22.98 0.01 -8.08
C THR A 346 24.06 -0.80 -7.34
N PHE A 347 23.85 -2.10 -7.21
CA PHE A 347 24.77 -3.04 -6.59
C PHE A 347 24.89 -4.31 -7.43
N GLN A 348 26.10 -4.79 -7.66
CA GLN A 348 26.32 -6.09 -8.30
C GLN A 348 26.10 -7.22 -7.27
N HIS A 349 24.87 -7.71 -7.18
CA HIS A 349 24.52 -8.82 -6.29
C HIS A 349 25.01 -10.16 -6.85
N LYS A 350 25.57 -11.01 -5.98
CA LYS A 350 26.15 -12.31 -6.36
C LYS A 350 25.14 -13.24 -7.06
N ASN A 351 23.89 -13.25 -6.58
CA ASN A 351 22.86 -14.18 -7.06
C ASN A 351 21.93 -13.59 -8.13
N PHE A 352 21.78 -12.27 -8.17
CA PHE A 352 20.75 -11.61 -9.00
C PHE A 352 21.33 -10.69 -10.07
N GLY A 353 22.65 -10.47 -10.10
CA GLY A 353 23.26 -9.50 -10.99
C GLY A 353 23.09 -8.07 -10.48
N LEU A 354 23.05 -7.11 -11.41
CA LEU A 354 22.91 -5.69 -11.06
C LEU A 354 21.49 -5.39 -10.57
N ILE A 355 21.37 -4.92 -9.33
CA ILE A 355 20.11 -4.55 -8.65
C ILE A 355 20.15 -3.09 -8.18
N TYR A 356 19.00 -2.49 -7.87
CA TYR A 356 18.94 -1.23 -7.12
C TYR A 356 19.14 -1.48 -5.61
N SER A 357 19.84 -0.56 -4.94
CA SER A 357 19.88 -0.49 -3.47
C SER A 357 18.59 0.16 -2.95
N TYR A 358 18.17 -0.15 -1.74
CA TYR A 358 17.00 0.48 -1.14
C TYR A 358 17.33 1.88 -0.61
N GLU A 359 18.41 1.98 0.16
CA GLU A 359 18.95 3.24 0.69
C GLU A 359 20.46 3.31 0.50
N ILE A 360 21.00 4.50 0.32
CA ILE A 360 22.44 4.77 0.29
C ILE A 360 22.79 6.02 1.09
N ASN A 361 24.06 6.19 1.46
CA ASN A 361 24.54 7.40 2.14
C ASN A 361 25.38 8.34 1.25
N GLY A 362 25.63 7.97 0.00
CA GLY A 362 26.43 8.76 -0.92
C GLY A 362 27.95 8.70 -0.67
N VAL A 363 28.43 7.77 0.16
CA VAL A 363 29.87 7.47 0.33
C VAL A 363 30.22 5.99 0.16
N GLY A 364 29.25 5.14 -0.18
CA GLY A 364 29.45 3.75 -0.56
C GLY A 364 28.60 2.75 0.22
N ASP A 365 28.13 3.12 1.43
CA ASP A 365 27.27 2.26 2.22
C ASP A 365 25.86 2.22 1.64
N ARG A 366 25.24 1.05 1.82
CA ARG A 366 23.95 0.72 1.23
C ARG A 366 23.14 -0.19 2.13
N ASN A 367 21.83 -0.02 2.08
CA ASN A 367 20.86 -0.94 2.65
C ASN A 367 20.22 -1.72 1.49
N LEU A 368 20.38 -3.05 1.49
CA LEU A 368 19.82 -3.93 0.48
C LEU A 368 18.59 -4.63 1.06
N MET A 369 17.41 -4.10 0.75
CA MET A 369 16.11 -4.62 1.19
C MET A 369 15.00 -4.11 0.26
N ASP A 370 13.75 -4.35 0.62
CA ASP A 370 12.60 -3.54 0.19
C ASP A 370 11.56 -3.50 1.31
N ASP A 371 10.68 -2.51 1.26
CA ASP A 371 9.55 -2.35 2.18
C ASP A 371 8.23 -2.41 1.39
N ALA A 372 7.15 -2.84 2.04
CA ALA A 372 5.85 -2.94 1.38
C ALA A 372 5.18 -1.58 1.10
N ASN A 373 5.55 -0.52 1.82
CA ASN A 373 4.99 0.81 1.62
C ASN A 373 5.54 1.45 0.34
N ILE A 374 4.67 2.17 -0.37
CA ILE A 374 4.94 2.69 -1.71
C ILE A 374 5.24 4.20 -1.58
N PRO A 375 6.32 4.73 -2.20
CA PRO A 375 7.26 4.09 -3.13
C PRO A 375 8.20 3.02 -2.51
N SER A 376 8.16 1.82 -3.09
CA SER A 376 9.10 0.70 -2.89
C SER A 376 9.85 0.38 -4.18
N LEU A 377 10.93 -0.42 -4.11
CA LEU A 377 11.65 -0.88 -5.32
C LEU A 377 10.73 -1.71 -6.21
N LEU A 378 9.87 -2.54 -5.60
CA LEU A 378 8.84 -3.31 -6.31
C LEU A 378 7.84 -2.42 -7.08
N SER A 379 7.53 -1.22 -6.56
CA SER A 379 6.53 -0.31 -7.12
C SER A 379 7.01 0.56 -8.28
N LEU A 380 8.30 0.52 -8.64
CA LEU A 380 8.88 1.47 -9.60
C LEU A 380 8.14 1.51 -10.96
N PRO A 381 7.77 0.39 -11.61
CA PRO A 381 7.01 0.45 -12.86
C PRO A 381 5.58 0.99 -12.70
N TYR A 382 5.00 0.87 -11.49
CA TYR A 382 3.65 1.40 -11.21
C TYR A 382 3.68 2.92 -11.06
N LEU A 383 4.65 3.47 -10.32
CA LEU A 383 4.75 4.91 -10.08
C LEU A 383 5.44 5.66 -11.22
N CYS A 384 6.42 5.03 -11.87
CA CYS A 384 7.30 5.67 -12.85
C CYS A 384 7.27 4.93 -14.19
N PRO A 385 6.10 4.64 -14.79
CA PRO A 385 5.99 3.77 -15.97
C PRO A 385 6.72 4.30 -17.22
N ASN A 386 6.98 5.60 -17.28
CA ASN A 386 7.72 6.25 -18.36
C ASN A 386 9.24 6.32 -18.13
N ASP A 387 9.70 5.96 -16.93
CA ASP A 387 11.11 6.01 -16.54
C ASP A 387 11.68 4.61 -16.27
N ILE A 388 10.87 3.71 -15.69
CA ILE A 388 11.25 2.33 -15.40
C ILE A 388 10.24 1.40 -16.06
N SER A 389 10.69 0.72 -17.12
CA SER A 389 9.89 -0.33 -17.77
C SER A 389 9.76 -1.54 -16.85
N ILE A 390 8.60 -2.19 -16.87
CA ILE A 390 8.41 -3.49 -16.22
C ILE A 390 9.40 -4.55 -16.71
N ASN A 391 9.93 -4.40 -17.93
CA ASN A 391 10.93 -5.30 -18.53
C ASN A 391 12.37 -4.80 -18.39
N ASP A 392 12.61 -3.70 -17.66
CA ASP A 392 13.97 -3.23 -17.39
C ASP A 392 14.78 -4.32 -16.65
N SER A 393 16.01 -4.57 -17.09
CA SER A 393 16.80 -5.70 -16.59
C SER A 393 17.25 -5.50 -15.15
N ILE A 394 17.60 -4.28 -14.74
CA ILE A 394 17.99 -3.96 -13.36
C ILE A 394 16.76 -4.07 -12.46
N TYR A 395 15.60 -3.55 -12.90
CA TYR A 395 14.34 -3.73 -12.18
C TYR A 395 13.97 -5.22 -12.05
N GLN A 396 14.08 -6.02 -13.10
CA GLN A 396 13.76 -7.46 -13.02
C GLN A 396 14.70 -8.23 -12.10
N ASN A 397 15.99 -7.90 -12.08
CA ASN A 397 16.93 -8.46 -11.11
C ASN A 397 16.56 -8.02 -9.68
N THR A 398 16.23 -6.74 -9.50
CA THR A 398 15.79 -6.18 -8.22
C THR A 398 14.51 -6.85 -7.74
N ARG A 399 13.51 -7.02 -8.61
CA ARG A 399 12.25 -7.71 -8.34
C ARG A 399 12.49 -9.12 -7.82
N LYS A 400 13.37 -9.89 -8.46
CA LYS A 400 13.76 -11.23 -8.01
C LYS A 400 14.43 -11.21 -6.64
N PHE A 401 15.31 -10.23 -6.40
CA PHE A 401 15.94 -10.03 -5.10
C PHE A 401 14.92 -9.71 -4.00
N VAL A 402 14.06 -8.70 -4.20
CA VAL A 402 13.13 -8.22 -3.17
C VAL A 402 12.01 -9.21 -2.84
N LEU A 403 11.66 -10.09 -3.79
CA LEU A 403 10.71 -11.21 -3.62
C LEU A 403 11.43 -12.53 -3.25
N SER A 404 12.55 -12.46 -2.56
CA SER A 404 13.31 -13.63 -2.11
C SER A 404 13.80 -13.45 -0.67
N LYS A 405 14.26 -14.55 -0.06
CA LYS A 405 14.84 -14.55 1.29
C LYS A 405 16.12 -13.71 1.44
N ASP A 406 16.71 -13.26 0.33
CA ASP A 406 17.85 -12.32 0.38
C ASP A 406 17.39 -10.89 0.74
N ASN A 407 16.09 -10.57 0.60
CA ASN A 407 15.49 -9.40 1.25
C ASN A 407 15.13 -9.75 2.71
N PRO A 408 15.68 -9.05 3.72
CA PRO A 408 15.42 -9.36 5.13
C PRO A 408 13.94 -9.20 5.54
N TRP A 409 13.15 -8.47 4.75
CA TRP A 409 11.72 -8.23 5.02
C TRP A 409 10.79 -9.00 4.09
N PHE A 410 11.31 -9.98 3.34
CA PHE A 410 10.49 -10.95 2.63
C PHE A 410 10.23 -12.18 3.51
N PHE A 411 8.96 -12.50 3.70
CA PHE A 411 8.52 -13.64 4.51
C PHE A 411 7.77 -14.65 3.64
N ASN A 412 7.88 -15.94 3.97
CA ASN A 412 7.15 -17.02 3.31
C ASN A 412 6.71 -18.06 4.35
N GLY A 413 5.39 -18.16 4.52
CA GLY A 413 4.72 -18.93 5.56
C GLY A 413 3.88 -20.11 5.07
N GLY A 414 3.99 -20.48 3.80
CA GLY A 414 3.12 -21.51 3.20
C GLY A 414 1.68 -21.05 2.91
N LEU A 415 1.09 -20.15 3.70
CA LEU A 415 -0.17 -19.48 3.36
C LEU A 415 0.06 -18.20 2.58
N LEU A 416 0.93 -17.33 3.09
CA LEU A 416 1.32 -16.07 2.44
C LEU A 416 2.82 -16.03 2.21
N GLU A 417 3.19 -15.41 1.10
CA GLU A 417 4.55 -14.91 0.90
C GLU A 417 4.51 -13.48 0.39
N GLY A 418 5.45 -12.66 0.84
CA GLY A 418 5.52 -11.27 0.42
C GLY A 418 6.40 -10.42 1.31
N ILE A 419 6.44 -9.14 0.95
CA ILE A 419 7.26 -8.13 1.62
C ILE A 419 6.45 -7.54 2.78
N GLY A 420 7.11 -7.35 3.92
CA GLY A 420 6.63 -6.57 5.05
C GLY A 420 7.49 -5.33 5.25
N GLY A 421 8.00 -5.16 6.47
CA GLY A 421 8.88 -4.06 6.83
C GLY A 421 9.18 -4.05 8.33
N PRO A 422 10.14 -3.24 8.78
CA PRO A 422 10.48 -3.12 10.20
C PRO A 422 9.34 -2.53 11.05
N HIS A 423 8.41 -1.80 10.44
CA HIS A 423 7.31 -1.12 11.13
C HIS A 423 6.51 -2.03 12.07
N VAL A 424 6.04 -3.17 11.56
CA VAL A 424 5.31 -4.18 12.36
C VAL A 424 6.27 -5.31 12.80
N GLY A 425 7.29 -5.60 12.00
CA GLY A 425 8.33 -6.57 12.31
C GLY A 425 8.19 -7.92 11.62
N TYR A 426 8.87 -8.91 12.18
CA TYR A 426 9.08 -10.23 11.56
C TYR A 426 7.78 -11.00 11.28
N GLU A 427 7.77 -11.74 10.16
CA GLU A 427 6.70 -12.67 9.76
C GLU A 427 5.37 -12.01 9.37
N MET A 428 5.33 -10.68 9.30
CA MET A 428 4.13 -9.90 8.97
C MET A 428 4.23 -9.41 7.52
N VAL A 429 3.46 -10.03 6.63
CA VAL A 429 3.37 -9.69 5.20
C VAL A 429 2.30 -8.64 4.98
N TRP A 430 2.58 -7.63 4.16
CA TRP A 430 1.65 -6.53 3.91
C TRP A 430 0.87 -6.73 2.60
N PRO A 431 -0.47 -6.61 2.60
CA PRO A 431 -1.27 -6.62 1.38
C PRO A 431 -0.82 -5.60 0.32
N LEU A 432 -0.32 -4.42 0.71
CA LEU A 432 0.24 -3.44 -0.23
C LEU A 432 1.35 -4.06 -1.10
N GLY A 433 2.27 -4.82 -0.50
CA GLY A 433 3.34 -5.51 -1.23
C GLY A 433 2.82 -6.59 -2.18
N ILE A 434 1.81 -7.35 -1.77
CA ILE A 434 1.17 -8.39 -2.62
C ILE A 434 0.43 -7.73 -3.79
N ILE A 435 -0.35 -6.68 -3.54
CA ILE A 435 -1.06 -5.95 -4.59
C ILE A 435 -0.06 -5.34 -5.57
N MET A 436 1.03 -4.75 -5.07
CA MET A 436 2.06 -4.17 -5.91
C MET A 436 2.78 -5.24 -6.76
N ARG A 437 3.05 -6.42 -6.20
CA ARG A 437 3.55 -7.59 -6.94
C ARG A 437 2.64 -7.91 -8.12
N GLY A 438 1.33 -7.96 -7.90
CA GLY A 438 0.33 -8.20 -8.95
C GLY A 438 0.20 -7.06 -9.98
N LEU A 439 0.31 -5.80 -9.55
CA LEU A 439 0.23 -4.63 -10.44
C LEU A 439 1.46 -4.47 -11.34
N THR A 440 2.58 -5.08 -10.99
CA THR A 440 3.89 -4.91 -11.65
C THR A 440 4.41 -6.21 -12.27
N THR A 441 3.50 -7.08 -12.69
CA THR A 441 3.78 -8.29 -13.46
C THR A 441 2.84 -8.45 -14.65
N ASN A 442 3.31 -9.16 -15.69
CA ASN A 442 2.48 -9.61 -16.81
C ASN A 442 2.23 -11.13 -16.78
N ASP A 443 2.82 -11.84 -15.80
CA ASP A 443 2.65 -13.27 -15.61
C ASP A 443 1.31 -13.56 -14.93
N ASP A 444 0.44 -14.27 -15.64
CA ASP A 444 -0.88 -14.64 -15.16
C ASP A 444 -0.83 -15.53 -13.92
N ASP A 445 0.16 -16.42 -13.80
CA ASP A 445 0.29 -17.31 -12.64
C ASP A 445 0.72 -16.54 -11.40
N GLU A 446 1.58 -15.53 -11.56
CA GLU A 446 1.94 -14.62 -10.47
C GLU A 446 0.74 -13.74 -10.05
N ILE A 447 -0.09 -13.29 -11.00
CA ILE A 447 -1.31 -12.55 -10.70
C ILE A 447 -2.30 -13.44 -9.92
N ARG A 448 -2.50 -14.70 -10.35
CA ARG A 448 -3.34 -15.68 -9.63
C ARG A 448 -2.84 -15.89 -8.21
N LEU A 449 -1.54 -16.05 -8.02
CA LEU A 449 -0.93 -16.19 -6.70
C LEU A 449 -1.26 -14.98 -5.81
N CYS A 450 -1.12 -13.76 -6.34
CA CYS A 450 -1.45 -12.54 -5.60
C CYS A 450 -2.94 -12.47 -5.23
N LEU A 451 -3.85 -12.74 -6.18
CA LEU A 451 -5.30 -12.77 -5.93
C LEU A 451 -5.65 -13.80 -4.84
N ASN A 452 -5.11 -15.01 -4.95
CA ASN A 452 -5.36 -16.09 -3.99
C ASN A 452 -4.86 -15.72 -2.58
N MET A 453 -3.66 -15.15 -2.46
CA MET A 453 -3.13 -14.69 -1.17
C MET A 453 -4.01 -13.60 -0.55
N LEU A 454 -4.49 -12.63 -1.34
CA LEU A 454 -5.36 -11.54 -0.85
C LEU A 454 -6.74 -12.07 -0.42
N GLN A 455 -7.33 -12.99 -1.18
CA GLN A 455 -8.58 -13.66 -0.80
C GLN A 455 -8.44 -14.49 0.48
N LYS A 456 -7.34 -15.24 0.63
CA LYS A 456 -7.14 -16.11 1.79
C LYS A 456 -6.71 -15.39 3.06
N SER A 457 -6.40 -14.09 2.99
CA SER A 457 -5.79 -13.35 4.09
C SER A 457 -6.67 -12.27 4.72
N HIS A 458 -7.87 -12.01 4.20
CA HIS A 458 -8.75 -10.98 4.74
C HIS A 458 -9.42 -11.35 6.10
N ALA A 459 -9.08 -12.49 6.72
CA ALA A 459 -9.56 -12.92 8.05
C ALA A 459 -11.10 -12.80 8.25
N ASP A 460 -11.87 -13.09 7.21
CA ASP A 460 -13.34 -12.93 7.18
C ASP A 460 -13.88 -11.51 7.45
N THR A 461 -13.03 -10.49 7.45
CA THR A 461 -13.43 -9.07 7.63
C THR A 461 -14.04 -8.47 6.36
N GLY A 462 -13.62 -8.96 5.20
CA GLY A 462 -14.00 -8.41 3.89
C GLY A 462 -13.20 -7.18 3.46
N PHE A 463 -12.10 -6.89 4.16
CA PHE A 463 -11.23 -5.75 3.90
C PHE A 463 -9.75 -6.15 3.83
N MET A 464 -8.93 -5.27 3.27
CA MET A 464 -7.48 -5.37 3.35
C MET A 464 -6.99 -4.79 4.69
N HIS A 465 -5.92 -5.38 5.21
CA HIS A 465 -5.26 -4.99 6.45
C HIS A 465 -3.91 -4.32 6.16
N GLU A 466 -3.27 -3.74 7.17
CA GLU A 466 -1.89 -3.24 7.04
C GLU A 466 -0.91 -4.40 6.84
N SER A 467 -0.93 -5.35 7.78
CA SER A 467 -0.04 -6.49 7.78
C SER A 467 -0.73 -7.73 8.31
N ILE A 468 -0.27 -8.90 7.88
CA ILE A 468 -0.90 -10.19 8.14
C ILE A 468 0.21 -11.21 8.40
N HIS A 469 0.10 -11.96 9.49
CA HIS A 469 1.06 -13.00 9.82
C HIS A 469 1.06 -14.07 8.73
N MET A 470 2.24 -14.41 8.21
CA MET A 470 2.42 -15.25 7.03
C MET A 470 1.75 -16.64 7.09
N ASN A 471 1.51 -17.17 8.29
CA ASN A 471 0.85 -18.46 8.55
C ASN A 471 -0.56 -18.35 9.15
N ASN A 472 -1.00 -17.17 9.59
CA ASN A 472 -2.22 -17.04 10.39
C ASN A 472 -2.92 -15.70 10.12
N PRO A 473 -3.89 -15.67 9.19
CA PRO A 473 -4.56 -14.44 8.79
C PRO A 473 -5.28 -13.69 9.90
N ILE A 474 -5.73 -14.40 10.94
CA ILE A 474 -6.44 -13.80 12.09
C ILE A 474 -5.48 -12.91 12.90
N ARG A 475 -4.16 -13.12 12.79
CA ARG A 475 -3.15 -12.22 13.34
C ARG A 475 -2.79 -11.16 12.30
N PHE A 476 -3.53 -10.06 12.31
CA PHE A 476 -3.30 -8.91 11.43
C PHE A 476 -3.25 -7.60 12.22
N THR A 477 -2.78 -6.53 11.58
CA THR A 477 -2.81 -5.15 12.11
C THR A 477 -3.70 -4.25 11.25
N ARG A 478 -4.29 -3.23 11.87
CA ARG A 478 -5.20 -2.24 11.28
C ARG A 478 -6.35 -2.86 10.48
N SER A 479 -7.48 -3.08 11.16
CA SER A 479 -8.73 -3.53 10.52
C SER A 479 -9.34 -2.49 9.58
N TRP A 480 -8.92 -1.22 9.67
CA TRP A 480 -9.43 -0.12 8.86
C TRP A 480 -8.27 0.67 8.25
N PHE A 481 -7.81 0.19 7.10
CA PHE A 481 -6.76 0.83 6.31
C PHE A 481 -7.31 1.17 4.92
N ALA A 482 -7.75 2.42 4.73
CA ALA A 482 -8.46 2.81 3.51
C ALA A 482 -7.57 2.81 2.26
N TRP A 483 -6.27 3.12 2.39
CA TRP A 483 -5.36 3.09 1.23
C TRP A 483 -5.18 1.66 0.68
N ALA A 484 -4.92 0.65 1.52
CA ALA A 484 -4.88 -0.76 1.10
C ALA A 484 -6.19 -1.22 0.44
N ASN A 485 -7.35 -0.80 0.97
CA ASN A 485 -8.66 -1.05 0.36
C ASN A 485 -8.79 -0.40 -1.03
N SER A 486 -8.44 0.88 -1.17
CA SER A 486 -8.45 1.58 -2.45
C SER A 486 -7.52 0.93 -3.48
N LEU A 487 -6.31 0.55 -3.07
CA LEU A 487 -5.31 -0.07 -3.95
C LEU A 487 -5.73 -1.48 -4.40
N PHE A 488 -6.35 -2.27 -3.51
CA PHE A 488 -6.96 -3.55 -3.89
C PHE A 488 -8.09 -3.34 -4.92
N GLY A 489 -8.96 -2.37 -4.67
CA GLY A 489 -10.01 -2.02 -5.63
C GLY A 489 -9.44 -1.58 -6.98
N GLU A 490 -8.37 -0.78 -7.00
CA GLU A 490 -7.64 -0.41 -8.23
C GLU A 490 -7.14 -1.66 -8.98
N PHE A 491 -6.52 -2.60 -8.27
CA PHE A 491 -5.99 -3.83 -8.84
C PHE A 491 -7.08 -4.69 -9.48
N ILE A 492 -8.19 -4.94 -8.76
CA ILE A 492 -9.33 -5.69 -9.30
C ILE A 492 -9.93 -4.96 -10.51
N TRP A 493 -10.06 -3.63 -10.46
CA TRP A 493 -10.61 -2.88 -11.57
C TRP A 493 -9.71 -2.91 -12.81
N LYS A 494 -8.38 -2.84 -12.64
CA LYS A 494 -7.41 -3.03 -13.71
C LYS A 494 -7.58 -4.41 -14.35
N LEU A 495 -7.58 -5.47 -13.54
CA LEU A 495 -7.76 -6.84 -14.04
C LEU A 495 -9.11 -7.02 -14.74
N TYR A 496 -10.17 -6.41 -14.23
CA TYR A 496 -11.49 -6.46 -14.89
C TYR A 496 -11.44 -5.89 -16.31
N ARG A 497 -10.67 -4.82 -16.55
CA ARG A 497 -10.53 -4.22 -17.89
C ARG A 497 -9.59 -4.99 -18.82
N GLU A 498 -8.53 -5.58 -18.27
CA GLU A 498 -7.41 -6.09 -19.08
C GLU A 498 -7.32 -7.63 -19.11
N LYS A 499 -7.68 -8.28 -18.00
CA LYS A 499 -7.48 -9.72 -17.76
C LYS A 499 -8.66 -10.34 -17.00
N LYS A 500 -9.90 -10.00 -17.42
CA LYS A 500 -11.13 -10.42 -16.72
C LYS A 500 -11.22 -11.93 -16.45
N TYR A 501 -10.66 -12.74 -17.35
CA TYR A 501 -10.65 -14.20 -17.23
C TYR A 501 -10.02 -14.67 -15.91
N LEU A 502 -9.01 -13.97 -15.37
CA LEU A 502 -8.39 -14.28 -14.08
C LEU A 502 -9.35 -14.08 -12.89
N LEU A 503 -10.27 -13.13 -12.99
CA LEU A 503 -11.28 -12.87 -11.97
C LEU A 503 -12.48 -13.82 -12.07
N ASP A 504 -12.64 -14.49 -13.22
CA ASP A 504 -13.69 -15.47 -13.44
C ASP A 504 -13.30 -16.87 -12.95
N GLU A 505 -12.04 -17.08 -12.57
CA GLU A 505 -11.54 -18.31 -11.97
C GLU A 505 -12.12 -18.45 -10.54
N ILE A 506 -12.73 -19.61 -10.27
CA ILE A 506 -13.33 -19.95 -8.98
C ILE A 506 -12.39 -20.96 -8.32
N HIS A 507 -11.71 -20.54 -7.25
CA HIS A 507 -10.92 -21.45 -6.43
C HIS A 507 -11.83 -21.97 -5.29
N THR A 508 -12.07 -23.28 -5.27
CA THR A 508 -12.95 -23.94 -4.29
C THR A 508 -12.26 -24.23 -2.96
N ASP A 509 -10.96 -23.99 -2.84
CA ASP A 509 -10.16 -24.45 -1.71
C ASP A 509 -9.96 -23.31 -0.70
N ARG A 510 -11.03 -22.93 0.02
CA ARG A 510 -10.90 -22.35 1.35
C ARG A 510 -10.59 -23.52 2.30
N LEU A 511 -9.43 -23.48 2.96
CA LEU A 511 -9.04 -24.44 4.00
C LEU A 511 -9.97 -24.31 5.21
#